data_AF-A0A1G7R6J9-F1
#
_entry.id   AF-A0A1G7R6J9-F1
#
_cell.length_a   1.000
_cell.length_b   1.000
_cell.length_c   1.000
_cell.angle_alpha   90.00
_cell.angle_beta   90.00
_cell.angle_gamma   90.00
#
_symmetry.space_group_name_H-M   'P 1'
#
loop_
_entity.id
_entity.type
_entity.pdbx_description
1 polymer ?
#
loop_
_entity_poly.entity_id
_entity_poly.type
_entity_poly.pdbx_seq_one_letter_code
_entity_poly.pdbx_strand_id
1 'polypeptide(L)'
;MFSEYGGTSPVQEHLYDVVATPSGVRLSPNCERGHELVVELMARLGLFAESSAPMTGVPPQPTVSAAPATTAPSLAAVVNSAPPRAALVKPAAAPVAAAAVPEVAIDDDASLSRLTTMHLSNMDRGGLKNRSSVRERRYILGLLEQIIGDKPVTAVTAADAEMFADTLSQWPAYRHNHADFAHMSPAAIVKRTEELELPTIQRSTQAKHIKAINAFFAWCIEAGLLTQNPFRFIQMSRYRELMPRKKEPFTEEDIKALFSTKRIAACDRPHKFWVPLIAMLTGMRVNEICQLFRKDVRVERVRDTKGVEHAILCFEVTPHRKNQRLKTPYAQRLIPVHSMLLKLGFQDYLEDLDRLEAVHLFPGLNWSGDGPGRAMTQWFNAKHRRQEAGIDVPTKTLHCFRHTINTLADRCSIPDSIMTSLNGHADGEGVRARTYVARATLVECQTAIESLPFPTLAVPRYKTGQYDAYLKHALSAAEHETNQRKAGKPVARKRGRPTKCSESSAPARPLTPP
;
A
#
# COMPACT_ATOMS: atom_id res chain seq x y z
N MET A 1 -10.65 30.19 -25.46
CA MET A 1 -11.46 30.47 -26.67
C MET A 1 -11.30 29.23 -27.55
N PHE A 2 -12.27 28.36 -27.79
CA PHE A 2 -13.69 28.55 -28.10
C PHE A 2 -14.60 27.53 -27.36
N SER A 3 -15.88 27.90 -27.29
CA SER A 3 -17.03 27.20 -26.71
C SER A 3 -17.60 26.13 -27.64
N GLU A 4 -18.33 25.18 -27.03
CA GLU A 4 -19.53 24.43 -27.49
C GLU A 4 -19.74 24.14 -28.99
N TYR A 5 -19.97 22.86 -29.33
CA TYR A 5 -21.11 22.39 -30.15
C TYR A 5 -21.21 20.86 -30.06
N GLY A 6 -22.42 20.36 -29.84
CA GLY A 6 -22.75 18.93 -30.00
C GLY A 6 -22.73 18.54 -31.48
N GLY A 7 -22.19 17.35 -31.77
CA GLY A 7 -22.18 16.75 -33.09
C GLY A 7 -21.43 15.44 -33.06
N THR A 8 -22.05 14.38 -33.56
CA THR A 8 -21.45 13.04 -33.78
C THR A 8 -20.05 13.16 -34.40
N SER A 9 -19.01 12.71 -33.69
CA SER A 9 -17.65 12.71 -34.23
C SER A 9 -17.56 11.77 -35.43
N PRO A 10 -17.17 12.26 -36.62
CA PRO A 10 -16.71 11.37 -37.69
C PRO A 10 -15.39 10.72 -37.24
N VAL A 11 -15.13 9.52 -37.75
CA VAL A 11 -13.88 8.78 -37.53
C VAL A 11 -12.71 9.71 -37.84
N GLN A 12 -11.90 10.07 -36.82
CA GLN A 12 -10.70 10.87 -37.02
C GLN A 12 -9.71 10.05 -37.86
N GLU A 13 -9.54 10.41 -39.13
CA GLU A 13 -8.44 9.89 -39.95
C GLU A 13 -7.12 10.37 -39.34
N HIS A 14 -6.23 9.42 -39.02
CA HIS A 14 -4.92 9.73 -38.46
C HIS A 14 -4.03 10.33 -39.54
N LEU A 15 -3.62 11.59 -39.35
CA LEU A 15 -2.87 12.39 -40.32
C LEU A 15 -1.44 11.86 -40.59
N TYR A 16 -0.91 11.03 -39.70
CA TYR A 16 0.42 10.43 -39.82
C TYR A 16 0.48 9.06 -39.14
N ASP A 17 1.32 8.19 -39.68
CA ASP A 17 1.75 6.95 -39.04
C ASP A 17 3.10 7.17 -38.34
N VAL A 18 3.19 6.69 -37.10
CA VAL A 18 4.41 6.74 -36.29
C VAL A 18 4.99 5.34 -36.20
N VAL A 19 6.14 5.12 -36.84
CA VAL A 19 6.86 3.85 -36.77
C VAL A 19 8.15 4.06 -35.98
N ALA A 20 8.25 3.38 -34.83
CA ALA A 20 9.50 3.33 -34.08
C ALA A 20 10.49 2.41 -34.81
N THR A 21 11.65 2.94 -35.17
CA THR A 21 12.77 2.18 -35.74
C THR A 21 13.91 2.13 -34.74
N PRO A 22 14.88 1.20 -34.90
CA PRO A 22 16.04 1.11 -34.01
C PRO A 22 16.90 2.39 -33.94
N SER A 23 16.77 3.28 -34.93
CA SER A 23 17.50 4.55 -35.04
C SER A 23 16.68 5.79 -34.67
N GLY A 24 15.41 5.65 -34.27
CA GLY A 24 14.56 6.76 -33.87
C GLY A 24 13.09 6.58 -34.23
N VAL A 25 12.35 7.68 -34.35
CA VAL A 25 10.93 7.65 -34.75
C VAL A 25 10.82 8.15 -36.19
N ARG A 26 10.20 7.35 -37.07
CA ARG A 26 9.87 7.75 -38.43
C ARG A 26 8.40 8.16 -38.50
N LEU A 27 8.16 9.40 -38.91
CA LEU A 27 6.82 9.93 -39.19
C LEU A 27 6.54 9.79 -40.69
N SER A 28 5.43 9.14 -41.04
CA SER A 28 4.96 9.05 -42.43
C SER A 28 3.61 9.75 -42.55
N PRO A 29 3.48 10.85 -43.30
CA PRO A 29 2.20 11.52 -43.47
C PRO A 29 1.26 10.69 -44.35
N ASN A 30 0.00 10.56 -43.93
CA ASN A 30 -1.01 9.76 -44.65
C ASN A 30 -1.89 10.63 -45.58
N CYS A 31 -1.74 11.95 -45.51
CA CYS A 31 -2.43 12.92 -46.35
C CYS A 31 -1.55 14.17 -46.56
N GLU A 32 -1.91 15.00 -47.54
CA GLU A 32 -1.19 16.23 -47.91
C GLU A 32 -1.04 17.19 -46.72
N ARG A 33 -2.11 17.35 -45.92
CA ARG A 33 -2.08 18.15 -44.68
C ARG A 33 -1.13 17.59 -43.62
N GLY A 34 -0.99 16.26 -43.54
CA GLY A 34 -0.01 15.61 -42.66
C GLY A 34 1.42 15.87 -43.13
N HIS A 35 1.65 15.94 -44.45
CA HIS A 35 2.96 16.20 -45.02
C HIS A 35 3.44 17.60 -44.70
N GLU A 36 2.59 18.60 -44.89
CA GLU A 36 2.88 20.01 -44.55
C GLU A 36 3.29 20.18 -43.08
N LEU A 37 2.59 19.51 -42.15
CA LEU A 37 2.89 19.57 -40.72
C LEU A 37 4.23 18.92 -40.36
N VAL A 38 4.60 17.81 -41.02
CA VAL A 38 5.90 17.17 -40.82
C VAL A 38 7.03 18.04 -41.36
N VAL A 39 6.83 18.68 -42.52
CA VAL A 39 7.79 19.64 -43.09
C VAL A 39 7.98 20.84 -42.15
N GLU A 40 6.89 21.40 -41.60
CA GLU A 40 6.96 22.50 -40.63
C GLU A 40 7.67 22.07 -39.33
N LEU A 41 7.40 20.86 -38.82
CA LEU A 41 8.06 20.32 -37.63
C LEU A 41 9.56 20.12 -37.86
N MET A 42 9.95 19.57 -39.01
CA MET A 42 11.36 19.39 -39.38
C MET A 42 12.09 20.73 -39.54
N ALA A 43 11.41 21.76 -40.07
CA ALA A 43 11.94 23.11 -40.16
C ALA A 43 12.16 23.73 -38.77
N ARG A 44 11.21 23.57 -37.84
CA ARG A 44 11.33 24.06 -36.45
C ARG A 44 12.43 23.33 -35.65
N LEU A 45 12.72 22.08 -36.00
CA LEU A 45 13.79 21.29 -35.39
C LEU A 45 15.15 21.50 -36.05
N GLY A 46 15.24 22.33 -37.10
CA GLY A 46 16.51 22.68 -37.76
C GLY A 46 17.15 21.54 -38.57
N LEU A 47 16.35 20.55 -39.01
CA LEU A 47 16.82 19.32 -39.65
C LEU A 47 16.74 19.35 -41.19
N PHE A 48 16.95 20.52 -41.81
CA PHE A 48 17.12 20.60 -43.26
C PHE A 48 18.61 20.69 -43.63
N ALA A 49 19.11 19.67 -44.32
CA ALA A 49 20.36 19.77 -45.08
C ALA A 49 20.03 20.24 -46.50
N GLU A 50 20.50 21.42 -46.87
CA GLU A 50 20.43 21.94 -48.25
C GLU A 50 21.36 21.14 -49.17
N SER A 51 20.82 20.64 -50.29
CA SER A 51 21.53 20.60 -51.57
C SER A 51 20.56 20.31 -52.72
N SER A 52 20.83 20.98 -53.83
CA SER A 52 19.98 21.33 -54.96
C SER A 52 20.20 20.47 -56.22
N ALA A 53 19.08 20.12 -56.90
CA ALA A 53 18.87 19.96 -58.36
C ALA A 53 19.66 18.88 -59.16
N PRO A 54 19.32 18.59 -60.45
CA PRO A 54 18.04 18.07 -60.97
C PRO A 54 18.19 16.86 -61.95
N MET A 55 17.06 16.21 -62.28
CA MET A 55 16.73 15.49 -63.53
C MET A 55 17.39 14.12 -63.92
N THR A 56 16.49 13.24 -64.41
CA THR A 56 16.64 12.21 -65.48
C THR A 56 17.16 10.79 -65.17
N GLY A 57 16.44 9.78 -65.72
CA GLY A 57 17.05 8.59 -66.32
C GLY A 57 16.94 7.24 -65.58
N VAL A 58 16.09 6.35 -66.10
CA VAL A 58 16.13 4.86 -65.99
C VAL A 58 17.28 4.32 -66.88
N PRO A 59 17.79 3.04 -66.89
CA PRO A 59 17.95 1.85 -65.98
C PRO A 59 19.47 1.45 -65.88
N PRO A 60 20.00 0.20 -65.71
CA PRO A 60 19.44 -1.15 -65.44
C PRO A 60 20.13 -1.98 -64.32
N GLN A 61 19.57 -3.16 -64.05
CA GLN A 61 20.13 -4.23 -63.20
C GLN A 61 21.32 -4.95 -63.86
N PRO A 62 22.17 -5.63 -63.06
CA PRO A 62 22.84 -6.85 -63.50
C PRO A 62 22.60 -8.07 -62.60
N THR A 63 22.48 -9.20 -63.29
CA THR A 63 22.38 -10.61 -62.91
C THR A 63 23.73 -11.25 -62.54
N VAL A 64 23.77 -12.24 -61.62
CA VAL A 64 24.39 -13.62 -61.72
C VAL A 64 24.41 -14.27 -60.30
N SER A 65 23.81 -15.46 -60.05
CA SER A 65 24.24 -16.87 -60.29
C SER A 65 25.36 -17.34 -59.33
N ALA A 66 25.38 -18.49 -58.63
CA ALA A 66 24.46 -19.61 -58.35
C ALA A 66 24.99 -20.49 -57.18
N ALA A 67 24.05 -21.01 -56.35
CA ALA A 67 23.95 -22.34 -55.66
C ALA A 67 25.13 -22.97 -54.86
N PRO A 68 24.94 -24.08 -54.09
CA PRO A 68 23.72 -24.80 -53.64
C PRO A 68 23.62 -25.02 -52.09
N ALA A 69 22.43 -24.98 -51.48
CA ALA A 69 21.44 -26.04 -51.19
C ALA A 69 21.70 -26.95 -49.96
N THR A 70 20.88 -26.82 -48.92
CA THR A 70 20.21 -27.97 -48.25
C THR A 70 18.92 -27.55 -47.51
N THR A 71 17.82 -28.12 -48.03
CA THR A 71 16.43 -28.34 -47.59
C THR A 71 15.93 -28.07 -46.16
N ALA A 72 14.77 -27.40 -46.11
CA ALA A 72 13.61 -27.72 -45.24
C ALA A 72 12.29 -27.35 -45.97
N PRO A 73 11.17 -28.10 -45.83
CA PRO A 73 9.83 -27.59 -46.16
C PRO A 73 8.99 -27.44 -44.86
N SER A 74 8.38 -26.30 -44.52
CA SER A 74 7.31 -25.51 -45.16
C SER A 74 5.93 -26.18 -45.15
N LEU A 75 4.97 -25.53 -44.47
CA LEU A 75 3.54 -25.83 -44.50
C LEU A 75 2.80 -24.52 -44.81
N ALA A 76 2.10 -24.49 -45.93
CA ALA A 76 1.26 -23.38 -46.39
C ALA A 76 -0.20 -23.83 -46.56
N ALA A 77 -1.07 -22.95 -46.06
CA ALA A 77 -2.35 -22.47 -46.59
C ALA A 77 -3.48 -23.40 -47.13
N VAL A 78 -4.61 -23.33 -46.41
CA VAL A 78 -6.00 -22.96 -46.82
C VAL A 78 -6.66 -23.61 -48.07
N VAL A 79 -7.86 -24.21 -47.90
CA VAL A 79 -9.19 -23.80 -48.46
C VAL A 79 -10.26 -24.92 -48.29
N ASN A 80 -11.42 -24.49 -47.77
CA ASN A 80 -12.80 -25.01 -47.72
C ASN A 80 -13.27 -26.20 -48.61
N SER A 81 -14.11 -27.08 -48.04
CA SER A 81 -15.43 -27.50 -48.57
C SER A 81 -16.17 -28.49 -47.63
N ALA A 82 -17.50 -28.47 -47.64
CA ALA A 82 -18.43 -29.41 -46.97
C ALA A 82 -19.30 -30.13 -48.04
N PRO A 83 -20.22 -31.09 -47.73
CA PRO A 83 -20.28 -32.28 -46.86
C PRO A 83 -20.57 -33.59 -47.70
N PRO A 84 -20.91 -34.79 -47.14
CA PRO A 84 -22.32 -35.12 -46.79
C PRO A 84 -22.54 -36.12 -45.61
N ARG A 85 -23.82 -36.30 -45.26
CA ARG A 85 -24.46 -37.18 -44.23
C ARG A 85 -24.23 -38.70 -44.41
N ALA A 86 -24.16 -39.44 -43.29
CA ALA A 86 -24.88 -40.69 -42.97
C ALA A 86 -24.50 -41.14 -41.53
N ALA A 87 -25.37 -41.02 -40.52
CA ALA A 87 -26.38 -42.00 -40.09
C ALA A 87 -25.80 -43.37 -39.69
N LEU A 88 -25.73 -43.63 -38.38
CA LEU A 88 -26.06 -44.91 -37.72
C LEU A 88 -26.06 -44.73 -36.19
N VAL A 89 -27.24 -44.48 -35.62
CA VAL A 89 -27.54 -44.64 -34.19
C VAL A 89 -28.88 -45.35 -34.06
N LYS A 90 -28.92 -46.44 -33.30
CA LYS A 90 -30.00 -46.87 -32.39
C LYS A 90 -29.64 -48.23 -31.73
N PRO A 91 -30.27 -48.63 -30.60
CA PRO A 91 -31.28 -47.92 -29.81
C PRO A 91 -31.00 -47.89 -28.28
N ALA A 92 -31.92 -47.18 -27.62
CA ALA A 92 -32.06 -46.93 -26.19
C ALA A 92 -32.29 -48.18 -25.31
N ALA A 93 -31.88 -48.07 -24.05
CA ALA A 93 -32.54 -48.69 -22.91
C ALA A 93 -33.02 -47.57 -21.97
N ALA A 94 -34.29 -47.62 -21.60
CA ALA A 94 -34.94 -46.76 -20.62
C ALA A 94 -34.95 -47.48 -19.23
N PRO A 95 -35.60 -46.94 -18.18
CA PRO A 95 -34.94 -46.27 -17.05
C PRO A 95 -35.11 -47.03 -15.72
N VAL A 96 -34.78 -46.35 -14.61
CA VAL A 96 -35.16 -46.60 -13.20
C VAL A 96 -34.09 -47.27 -12.33
N ALA A 97 -33.38 -46.42 -11.57
CA ALA A 97 -33.40 -46.51 -10.11
C ALA A 97 -32.98 -45.14 -9.55
N ALA A 98 -33.93 -44.45 -8.93
CA ALA A 98 -33.64 -43.30 -8.08
C ALA A 98 -32.79 -43.81 -6.90
N ALA A 99 -31.47 -43.65 -7.00
CA ALA A 99 -30.58 -43.84 -5.87
C ALA A 99 -30.88 -42.72 -4.87
N ALA A 100 -31.34 -43.12 -3.69
CA ALA A 100 -31.55 -42.25 -2.56
C ALA A 100 -30.33 -41.35 -2.34
N VAL A 101 -30.59 -40.06 -2.17
CA VAL A 101 -29.60 -39.10 -1.68
C VAL A 101 -29.10 -39.66 -0.34
N PRO A 102 -27.81 -39.98 -0.18
CA PRO A 102 -27.31 -40.38 1.13
C PRO A 102 -27.42 -39.15 2.03
N GLU A 103 -28.22 -39.31 3.08
CA GLU A 103 -28.25 -38.43 4.23
C GLU A 103 -26.82 -38.26 4.72
N VAL A 104 -26.23 -37.08 4.48
CA VAL A 104 -24.84 -36.79 4.80
C VAL A 104 -24.71 -36.85 6.31
N ALA A 105 -24.16 -37.95 6.82
CA ALA A 105 -23.66 -38.03 8.17
C ALA A 105 -22.68 -36.87 8.38
N ILE A 106 -22.97 -36.03 9.37
CA ILE A 106 -22.15 -34.87 9.73
C ILE A 106 -20.80 -35.42 10.22
N ASP A 107 -19.79 -35.35 9.36
CA ASP A 107 -18.41 -35.54 9.79
C ASP A 107 -17.96 -34.24 10.49
N ASP A 108 -18.07 -34.21 11.81
CA ASP A 108 -17.68 -33.08 12.67
C ASP A 108 -16.22 -32.64 12.44
N ASP A 109 -15.38 -33.50 11.85
CA ASP A 109 -13.96 -33.25 11.58
C ASP A 109 -13.70 -32.25 10.44
N ALA A 110 -14.69 -31.95 9.58
CA ALA A 110 -14.54 -31.05 8.42
C ALA A 110 -15.35 -29.73 8.52
N SER A 111 -15.89 -29.39 9.69
CA SER A 111 -16.64 -28.15 9.92
C SER A 111 -15.78 -26.90 9.65
N LEU A 112 -16.44 -25.82 9.20
CA LEU A 112 -15.81 -24.53 8.95
C LEU A 112 -15.13 -23.99 10.20
N SER A 113 -15.80 -24.02 11.36
CA SER A 113 -15.27 -23.50 12.61
C SER A 113 -13.99 -24.22 13.08
N ARG A 114 -13.97 -25.55 12.96
CA ARG A 114 -12.80 -26.38 13.27
C ARG A 114 -11.64 -26.08 12.33
N LEU A 115 -11.89 -26.05 11.03
CA LEU A 115 -10.87 -25.77 10.03
C LEU A 115 -10.35 -24.33 10.10
N THR A 116 -11.20 -23.35 10.42
CA THR A 116 -10.79 -21.98 10.76
C THR A 116 -9.81 -21.99 11.92
N THR A 117 -10.12 -22.70 13.00
CA THR A 117 -9.25 -22.80 14.18
C THR A 117 -7.90 -23.45 13.84
N MET A 118 -7.91 -24.51 13.05
CA MET A 118 -6.69 -25.18 12.58
C MET A 118 -5.86 -24.27 11.67
N HIS A 119 -6.48 -23.61 10.70
CA HIS A 119 -5.82 -22.67 9.79
C HIS A 119 -5.16 -21.51 10.54
N LEU A 120 -5.88 -20.90 11.49
CA LEU A 120 -5.35 -19.81 12.31
C LEU A 120 -4.19 -20.30 13.19
N SER A 121 -4.31 -21.50 13.76
CA SER A 121 -3.23 -22.11 14.56
C SER A 121 -1.99 -22.41 13.72
N ASN A 122 -2.17 -22.90 12.49
CA ASN A 122 -1.08 -23.14 11.54
C ASN A 122 -0.39 -21.83 11.13
N MET A 123 -1.17 -20.76 10.90
CA MET A 123 -0.60 -19.43 10.63
C MET A 123 0.19 -18.88 11.83
N ASP A 124 -0.28 -19.12 13.05
CA ASP A 124 0.44 -18.73 14.27
C ASP A 124 1.73 -19.55 14.45
N ARG A 125 1.74 -20.85 14.09
CA ARG A 125 2.93 -21.73 14.15
C ARG A 125 3.96 -21.41 13.07
N GLY A 126 3.52 -21.07 11.86
CA GLY A 126 4.37 -20.82 10.68
C GLY A 126 5.22 -19.55 10.75
N GLY A 127 5.29 -18.87 11.90
CA GLY A 127 6.16 -17.72 12.09
C GLY A 127 5.75 -16.48 11.28
N LEU A 128 4.50 -16.40 10.79
CA LEU A 128 3.97 -15.16 10.20
C LEU A 128 4.03 -14.07 11.27
N LYS A 129 5.03 -13.18 11.15
CA LYS A 129 5.44 -12.19 12.16
C LYS A 129 4.37 -11.12 12.47
N ASN A 130 3.17 -11.22 11.91
CA ASN A 130 2.12 -10.22 12.06
C ASN A 130 0.86 -10.78 12.74
N ARG A 131 0.85 -10.74 14.09
CA ARG A 131 -0.33 -11.06 14.91
C ARG A 131 -1.59 -10.29 14.49
N SER A 132 -1.43 -9.08 13.93
CA SER A 132 -2.56 -8.32 13.40
C SER A 132 -3.25 -9.01 12.23
N SER A 133 -2.49 -9.71 11.36
CA SER A 133 -3.03 -10.45 10.21
C SER A 133 -3.82 -11.69 10.64
N VAL A 134 -3.40 -12.38 11.72
CA VAL A 134 -4.16 -13.50 12.29
C VAL A 134 -5.44 -13.01 12.95
N ARG A 135 -5.40 -11.89 13.69
CA ARG A 135 -6.60 -11.26 14.27
C ARG A 135 -7.59 -10.84 13.20
N GLU A 136 -7.13 -10.19 12.13
CA GLU A 136 -7.95 -9.79 11.00
C GLU A 136 -8.57 -11.01 10.31
N ARG A 137 -7.78 -12.04 10.01
CA ARG A 137 -8.30 -13.26 9.39
C ARG A 137 -9.31 -13.99 10.27
N ARG A 138 -9.08 -14.07 11.59
CA ARG A 138 -10.03 -14.64 12.54
C ARG A 138 -11.38 -13.94 12.48
N TYR A 139 -11.37 -12.60 12.43
CA TYR A 139 -12.59 -11.83 12.28
C TYR A 139 -13.31 -12.14 10.96
N ILE A 140 -12.57 -12.20 9.85
CA ILE A 140 -13.13 -12.46 8.52
C ILE A 140 -13.76 -13.84 8.44
N LEU A 141 -13.05 -14.89 8.91
CA LEU A 141 -13.56 -16.26 8.86
C LEU A 141 -14.72 -16.48 9.84
N GLY A 142 -14.68 -15.87 11.03
CA GLY A 142 -15.82 -15.88 11.94
C GLY A 142 -17.05 -15.15 11.37
N LEU A 143 -16.85 -14.11 10.56
CA LEU A 143 -17.95 -13.47 9.84
C LEU A 143 -18.52 -14.37 8.74
N LEU A 144 -17.67 -15.12 8.03
CA LEU A 144 -18.12 -16.13 7.06
C LEU A 144 -19.02 -17.15 7.75
N GLU A 145 -18.56 -17.75 8.85
CA GLU A 145 -19.32 -18.72 9.66
C GLU A 145 -20.67 -18.15 10.13
N GLN A 146 -20.71 -16.89 10.59
CA GLN A 146 -21.96 -16.26 11.01
C GLN A 146 -22.97 -16.04 9.88
N ILE A 147 -22.49 -15.87 8.64
CA ILE A 147 -23.36 -15.60 7.48
C ILE A 147 -23.87 -16.90 6.87
N ILE A 148 -22.98 -17.87 6.61
CA ILE A 148 -23.34 -19.09 5.87
C ILE A 148 -23.63 -20.29 6.77
N GLY A 149 -23.43 -20.13 8.08
CA GLY A 149 -23.52 -21.19 9.08
C GLY A 149 -22.25 -22.03 9.19
N ASP A 150 -22.15 -22.78 10.30
CA ASP A 150 -21.06 -23.75 10.50
C ASP A 150 -21.43 -25.09 9.87
N LYS A 151 -21.12 -25.21 8.58
CA LYS A 151 -21.31 -26.44 7.79
C LYS A 151 -19.97 -27.04 7.39
N PRO A 152 -19.92 -28.32 7.01
CA PRO A 152 -18.71 -28.92 6.44
C PRO A 152 -18.21 -28.11 5.24
N VAL A 153 -16.89 -27.96 5.09
CA VAL A 153 -16.31 -27.19 3.97
C VAL A 153 -16.71 -27.73 2.60
N THR A 154 -16.97 -29.04 2.49
CA THR A 154 -17.46 -29.72 1.29
C THR A 154 -18.88 -29.33 0.90
N ALA A 155 -19.68 -28.83 1.85
CA ALA A 155 -21.04 -28.34 1.65
C ALA A 155 -21.10 -26.83 1.33
N VAL A 156 -19.96 -26.13 1.29
CA VAL A 156 -19.92 -24.71 0.92
C VAL A 156 -20.03 -24.56 -0.60
N THR A 157 -21.05 -23.84 -1.04
CA THR A 157 -21.41 -23.70 -2.45
C THR A 157 -21.08 -22.31 -3.01
N ALA A 158 -21.23 -22.14 -4.32
CA ALA A 158 -21.13 -20.82 -4.96
C ALA A 158 -22.22 -19.85 -4.47
N ALA A 159 -23.43 -20.35 -4.16
CA ALA A 159 -24.51 -19.54 -3.61
C ALA A 159 -24.17 -18.96 -2.23
N ASP A 160 -23.41 -19.71 -1.42
CA ASP A 160 -22.90 -19.23 -0.13
C ASP A 160 -21.86 -18.10 -0.32
N ALA A 161 -21.02 -18.22 -1.34
CA ALA A 161 -20.05 -17.18 -1.67
C ALA A 161 -20.73 -15.88 -2.14
N GLU A 162 -21.81 -15.99 -2.92
CA GLU A 162 -22.64 -14.85 -3.33
C GLU A 162 -23.37 -14.22 -2.13
N MET A 163 -24.02 -15.03 -1.30
CA MET A 163 -24.67 -14.57 -0.06
C MET A 163 -23.70 -13.80 0.83
N PHE A 164 -22.47 -14.32 1.00
CA PHE A 164 -21.43 -13.62 1.75
C PHE A 164 -21.03 -12.30 1.08
N ALA A 165 -20.79 -12.30 -0.23
CA ALA A 165 -20.40 -11.10 -0.97
C ALA A 165 -21.47 -9.99 -0.91
N ASP A 166 -22.74 -10.37 -1.03
CA ASP A 166 -23.88 -9.44 -1.00
C ASP A 166 -24.07 -8.86 0.40
N THR A 167 -24.04 -9.71 1.44
CA THR A 167 -24.08 -9.26 2.85
C THR A 167 -22.91 -8.33 3.16
N LEU A 168 -21.71 -8.67 2.68
CA LEU A 168 -20.51 -7.87 2.90
C LEU A 168 -20.57 -6.50 2.22
N SER A 169 -21.26 -6.40 1.07
CA SER A 169 -21.42 -5.13 0.35
C SER A 169 -22.25 -4.09 1.13
N GLN A 170 -23.15 -4.58 1.98
CA GLN A 170 -24.04 -3.78 2.83
C GLN A 170 -23.52 -3.68 4.27
N TRP A 171 -22.33 -4.22 4.55
CA TRP A 171 -21.79 -4.27 5.90
C TRP A 171 -21.41 -2.88 6.42
N PRO A 172 -21.79 -2.50 7.66
CA PRO A 172 -21.55 -1.16 8.17
C PRO A 172 -20.06 -0.87 8.38
N ALA A 173 -19.63 0.31 7.95
CA ALA A 173 -18.35 0.87 8.35
C ALA A 173 -18.37 1.15 9.86
N TYR A 174 -17.21 0.98 10.51
CA TYR A 174 -17.04 1.29 11.94
C TYR A 174 -18.01 0.56 12.90
N ARG A 175 -18.48 -0.65 12.56
CA ARG A 175 -19.37 -1.49 13.40
C ARG A 175 -19.05 -1.45 14.91
N HIS A 176 -17.77 -1.49 15.27
CA HIS A 176 -17.31 -1.51 16.66
C HIS A 176 -17.70 -0.26 17.48
N ASN A 177 -18.12 0.83 16.84
CA ASN A 177 -18.61 2.03 17.52
C ASN A 177 -20.10 1.95 17.89
N HIS A 178 -20.83 0.96 17.38
CA HIS A 178 -22.26 0.77 17.63
C HIS A 178 -22.44 -0.45 18.54
N ALA A 179 -22.66 -0.19 19.84
CA ALA A 179 -22.82 -1.24 20.85
C ALA A 179 -23.99 -2.19 20.50
N ASP A 180 -25.05 -1.66 19.90
CA ASP A 180 -26.24 -2.39 19.49
C ASP A 180 -25.92 -3.54 18.52
N PHE A 181 -24.85 -3.41 17.72
CA PHE A 181 -24.42 -4.44 16.76
C PHE A 181 -23.66 -5.61 17.39
N ALA A 182 -23.35 -5.56 18.70
CA ALA A 182 -22.53 -6.59 19.35
C ALA A 182 -23.22 -7.96 19.41
N HIS A 183 -24.55 -8.00 19.53
CA HIS A 183 -25.33 -9.22 19.75
C HIS A 183 -26.32 -9.54 18.61
N MET A 184 -26.25 -8.80 17.50
CA MET A 184 -27.13 -8.99 16.35
C MET A 184 -26.55 -10.01 15.36
N SER A 185 -27.43 -10.75 14.68
CA SER A 185 -27.04 -11.58 13.54
C SER A 185 -26.59 -10.72 12.35
N PRO A 186 -25.78 -11.26 11.42
CA PRO A 186 -25.38 -10.51 10.23
C PRO A 186 -26.54 -9.90 9.44
N ALA A 187 -27.63 -10.66 9.27
CA ALA A 187 -28.84 -10.17 8.59
C ALA A 187 -29.49 -8.99 9.34
N ALA A 188 -29.58 -9.07 10.67
CA ALA A 188 -30.10 -7.98 11.48
C ALA A 188 -29.19 -6.74 11.45
N ILE A 189 -27.86 -6.93 11.38
CA ILE A 189 -26.90 -5.83 11.24
C ILE A 189 -27.08 -5.11 9.91
N VAL A 190 -27.22 -5.85 8.80
CA VAL A 190 -27.44 -5.25 7.47
C VAL A 190 -28.75 -4.47 7.46
N LYS A 191 -29.84 -5.07 7.94
CA LYS A 191 -31.14 -4.37 8.06
C LYS A 191 -31.02 -3.10 8.90
N ARG A 192 -30.34 -3.16 10.04
CA ARG A 192 -30.16 -2.01 10.92
C ARG A 192 -29.23 -0.94 10.33
N THR A 193 -28.29 -1.34 9.48
CA THR A 193 -27.40 -0.43 8.73
C THR A 193 -28.21 0.38 7.73
N GLU A 194 -29.16 -0.26 7.04
CA GLU A 194 -30.12 0.39 6.14
C GLU A 194 -31.07 1.33 6.91
N GLU A 195 -31.70 0.86 7.99
CA GLU A 195 -32.61 1.66 8.84
C GLU A 195 -31.95 2.92 9.41
N LEU A 196 -30.66 2.86 9.72
CA LEU A 196 -29.88 3.97 10.29
C LEU A 196 -29.09 4.75 9.23
N GLU A 197 -29.26 4.41 7.95
CA GLU A 197 -28.56 5.03 6.81
C GLU A 197 -27.03 5.12 7.02
N LEU A 198 -26.43 4.09 7.63
CA LEU A 198 -25.02 4.11 7.98
C LEU A 198 -24.13 3.88 6.75
N PRO A 199 -22.92 4.48 6.72
CA PRO A 199 -21.97 4.21 5.64
C PRO A 199 -21.52 2.75 5.66
N THR A 200 -21.39 2.15 4.48
CA THR A 200 -20.92 0.77 4.33
C THR A 200 -19.41 0.69 4.13
N ILE A 201 -18.84 -0.51 4.29
CA ILE A 201 -17.41 -0.73 4.10
C ILE A 201 -16.98 -0.51 2.64
N GLN A 202 -15.80 0.09 2.47
CA GLN A 202 -15.21 0.35 1.15
C GLN A 202 -14.93 -0.93 0.38
N ARG A 203 -15.00 -0.87 -0.96
CA ARG A 203 -14.67 -2.00 -1.86
C ARG A 203 -13.28 -2.56 -1.60
N SER A 204 -12.29 -1.72 -1.30
CA SER A 204 -10.96 -2.17 -0.92
C SER A 204 -10.93 -3.02 0.37
N THR A 205 -11.81 -2.74 1.34
CA THR A 205 -12.01 -3.55 2.54
C THR A 205 -12.72 -4.86 2.20
N GLN A 206 -13.74 -4.83 1.34
CA GLN A 206 -14.42 -6.04 0.85
C GLN A 206 -13.43 -6.97 0.14
N ALA A 207 -12.59 -6.43 -0.74
CA ALA A 207 -11.53 -7.18 -1.42
C ALA A 207 -10.57 -7.90 -0.46
N LYS A 208 -10.27 -7.32 0.70
CA LYS A 208 -9.43 -7.98 1.72
C LYS A 208 -10.12 -9.19 2.35
N HIS A 209 -11.43 -9.09 2.61
CA HIS A 209 -12.21 -10.21 3.15
C HIS A 209 -12.21 -11.36 2.14
N ILE A 210 -12.56 -11.08 0.89
CA ILE A 210 -12.61 -12.07 -0.18
C ILE A 210 -11.22 -12.69 -0.43
N LYS A 211 -10.13 -11.91 -0.40
CA LYS A 211 -8.76 -12.45 -0.49
C LYS A 211 -8.41 -13.37 0.67
N ALA A 212 -8.79 -13.00 1.90
CA ALA A 212 -8.53 -13.84 3.07
C ALA A 212 -9.30 -15.16 2.97
N ILE A 213 -10.57 -15.12 2.58
CA ILE A 213 -11.40 -16.32 2.40
C ILE A 213 -10.86 -17.21 1.28
N ASN A 214 -10.49 -16.64 0.12
CA ASN A 214 -9.86 -17.39 -0.96
C ASN A 214 -8.57 -18.09 -0.52
N ALA A 215 -7.75 -17.42 0.29
CA ALA A 215 -6.53 -18.03 0.84
C ALA A 215 -6.82 -19.14 1.86
N PHE A 216 -7.94 -19.08 2.58
CA PHE A 216 -8.37 -20.16 3.48
C PHE A 216 -8.83 -21.38 2.67
N PHE A 217 -9.70 -21.20 1.66
CA PHE A 217 -10.13 -22.31 0.82
C PHE A 217 -9.01 -22.89 -0.05
N ALA A 218 -8.03 -22.08 -0.48
CA ALA A 218 -6.82 -22.58 -1.12
C ALA A 218 -6.04 -23.53 -0.19
N TRP A 219 -5.89 -23.16 1.09
CA TRP A 219 -5.29 -24.05 2.09
C TRP A 219 -6.09 -25.35 2.28
N CYS A 220 -7.43 -25.30 2.28
CA CYS A 220 -8.27 -26.51 2.32
C CYS A 220 -8.04 -27.42 1.10
N ILE A 221 -7.82 -26.85 -0.09
CA ILE A 221 -7.50 -27.61 -1.31
C ILE A 221 -6.12 -28.26 -1.19
N GLU A 222 -5.12 -27.51 -0.74
CA GLU A 222 -3.77 -28.05 -0.49
C GLU A 222 -3.78 -29.17 0.57
N ALA A 223 -4.68 -29.10 1.54
CA ALA A 223 -4.91 -30.14 2.53
C ALA A 223 -5.72 -31.35 1.99
N GLY A 224 -6.14 -31.34 0.73
CA GLY A 224 -6.92 -32.41 0.10
C GLY A 224 -8.40 -32.47 0.51
N LEU A 225 -8.91 -31.46 1.21
CA LEU A 225 -10.30 -31.41 1.70
C LEU A 225 -11.28 -30.95 0.63
N LEU A 226 -10.80 -30.21 -0.37
CA LEU A 226 -11.58 -29.66 -1.47
C LEU A 226 -10.85 -29.84 -2.80
N THR A 227 -11.60 -30.00 -3.88
CA THR A 227 -11.05 -30.02 -5.24
C THR A 227 -11.07 -28.63 -5.89
N GLN A 228 -12.00 -27.76 -5.48
CA GLN A 228 -12.23 -26.46 -6.09
C GLN A 228 -12.63 -25.44 -5.02
N ASN A 229 -12.22 -24.18 -5.21
CA ASN A 229 -12.54 -23.10 -4.28
C ASN A 229 -13.96 -22.56 -4.54
N PRO A 230 -14.87 -22.57 -3.54
CA PRO A 230 -16.24 -22.06 -3.70
C PRO A 230 -16.31 -20.58 -4.08
N PHE A 231 -15.32 -19.77 -3.68
CA PHE A 231 -15.23 -18.33 -3.92
C PHE A 231 -14.59 -17.96 -5.27
N ARG A 232 -14.18 -18.93 -6.09
CA ARG A 232 -13.48 -18.65 -7.36
C ARG A 232 -14.29 -17.81 -8.36
N PHE A 233 -15.62 -17.86 -8.28
CA PHE A 233 -16.53 -17.15 -9.19
C PHE A 233 -16.72 -15.69 -8.79
N ILE A 234 -16.34 -15.33 -7.56
CA ILE A 234 -16.39 -13.96 -7.06
C ILE A 234 -15.30 -13.14 -7.75
N GLN A 235 -15.70 -12.45 -8.81
CA GLN A 235 -14.80 -11.66 -9.64
C GLN A 235 -14.19 -10.50 -8.84
N MET A 236 -12.87 -10.55 -8.63
CA MET A 236 -12.14 -9.52 -7.87
C MET A 236 -12.24 -8.11 -8.50
N SER A 237 -12.54 -8.03 -9.80
CA SER A 237 -12.81 -6.78 -10.51
C SER A 237 -14.01 -6.01 -9.93
N ARG A 238 -15.02 -6.70 -9.37
CA ARG A 238 -16.17 -6.07 -8.68
C ARG A 238 -15.71 -5.15 -7.54
N TYR A 239 -14.62 -5.52 -6.87
CA TYR A 239 -14.07 -4.77 -5.74
C TYR A 239 -12.91 -3.85 -6.11
N ARG A 240 -12.54 -3.78 -7.39
CA ARG A 240 -11.57 -2.80 -7.86
C ARG A 240 -12.30 -1.45 -7.96
N GLU A 241 -11.84 -0.48 -7.18
CA GLU A 241 -12.28 0.90 -7.36
C GLU A 241 -11.79 1.38 -8.73
N LEU A 242 -12.70 1.82 -9.61
CA LEU A 242 -12.36 2.35 -10.94
C LEU A 242 -11.43 3.56 -10.82
N MET A 243 -11.65 4.38 -9.78
CA MET A 243 -10.77 5.47 -9.38
C MET A 243 -10.57 5.41 -7.87
N PRO A 244 -9.49 4.78 -7.37
CA PRO A 244 -9.20 4.78 -5.94
C PRO A 244 -9.00 6.23 -5.47
N ARG A 245 -9.56 6.59 -4.30
CA ARG A 245 -9.30 7.91 -3.71
C ARG A 245 -7.79 8.05 -3.51
N LYS A 246 -7.13 8.85 -4.35
CA LYS A 246 -5.70 9.12 -4.20
C LYS A 246 -5.49 9.82 -2.87
N LYS A 247 -4.58 9.28 -2.06
CA LYS A 247 -4.08 10.03 -0.90
C LYS A 247 -3.34 11.24 -1.44
N GLU A 248 -3.88 12.42 -1.15
CA GLU A 248 -3.27 13.66 -1.57
C GLU A 248 -1.94 13.86 -0.83
N PRO A 249 -0.87 14.27 -1.53
CA PRO A 249 0.33 14.75 -0.86
C PRO A 249 0.00 16.00 -0.05
N PHE A 250 0.74 16.24 1.01
CA PHE A 250 0.72 17.53 1.69
C PHE A 250 1.25 18.62 0.75
N THR A 251 0.50 19.72 0.69
CA THR A 251 0.89 20.98 0.03
C THR A 251 1.93 21.72 0.87
N GLU A 252 2.56 22.74 0.29
CA GLU A 252 3.49 23.59 1.03
C GLU A 252 2.79 24.31 2.19
N GLU A 253 1.55 24.76 2.00
CA GLU A 253 0.72 25.40 3.02
C GLU A 253 0.42 24.45 4.16
N ASP A 254 0.11 23.18 3.86
CA ASP A 254 -0.08 22.15 4.90
C ASP A 254 1.20 21.96 5.72
N ILE A 255 2.37 21.91 5.06
CA ILE A 255 3.65 21.71 5.74
C ILE A 255 3.98 22.93 6.62
N LYS A 256 3.81 24.15 6.12
CA LYS A 256 3.97 25.38 6.90
C LYS A 256 3.02 25.41 8.10
N ALA A 257 1.77 25.00 7.91
CA ALA A 257 0.81 24.88 9.00
C ALA A 257 1.31 23.87 10.03
N LEU A 258 1.58 22.61 9.65
CA LEU A 258 2.01 21.54 10.56
C LEU A 258 3.27 21.91 11.36
N PHE A 259 4.25 22.55 10.72
CA PHE A 259 5.56 22.86 11.32
C PHE A 259 5.72 24.32 11.76
N SER A 260 4.63 25.06 11.94
CA SER A 260 4.70 26.43 12.47
C SER A 260 5.40 26.49 13.83
N THR A 261 6.14 27.57 14.10
CA THR A 261 6.90 27.78 15.34
C THR A 261 6.06 27.54 16.59
N LYS A 262 4.84 28.08 16.63
CA LYS A 262 3.90 27.93 17.75
C LYS A 262 3.59 26.46 18.05
N ARG A 263 3.36 25.65 17.01
CA ARG A 263 2.98 24.23 17.19
C ARG A 263 4.15 23.39 17.64
N ILE A 264 5.31 23.62 17.04
CA ILE A 264 6.49 22.83 17.36
C ILE A 264 7.04 23.21 18.74
N ALA A 265 6.97 24.49 19.13
CA ALA A 265 7.27 24.91 20.49
C ALA A 265 6.31 24.33 21.54
N ALA A 266 5.05 24.03 21.17
CA ALA A 266 4.07 23.41 22.06
C ALA A 266 4.22 21.89 22.21
N CYS A 267 5.19 21.27 21.52
CA CYS A 267 5.46 19.84 21.64
C CYS A 267 6.08 19.54 23.01
N ASP A 268 5.32 18.87 23.86
CA ASP A 268 5.69 18.52 25.24
C ASP A 268 6.52 17.22 25.35
N ARG A 269 6.78 16.54 24.23
CA ARG A 269 7.49 15.26 24.16
C ARG A 269 8.40 15.20 22.92
N PRO A 270 9.57 14.57 23.02
CA PRO A 270 10.53 14.51 21.91
C PRO A 270 9.98 13.80 20.68
N HIS A 271 9.18 12.74 20.85
CA HIS A 271 8.57 12.03 19.71
C HIS A 271 7.54 12.88 18.95
N LYS A 272 6.89 13.87 19.60
CA LYS A 272 5.97 14.78 18.92
C LYS A 272 6.70 15.81 18.06
N PHE A 273 7.90 16.18 18.48
CA PHE A 273 8.79 17.08 17.75
C PHE A 273 9.47 16.35 16.58
N TRP A 274 10.18 15.26 16.87
CA TRP A 274 11.08 14.63 15.90
C TRP A 274 10.40 13.68 14.92
N VAL A 275 9.40 12.90 15.33
CA VAL A 275 8.80 11.88 14.43
C VAL A 275 8.17 12.50 13.19
N PRO A 276 7.38 13.60 13.27
CA PRO A 276 6.85 14.25 12.07
C PRO A 276 7.95 14.81 11.16
N LEU A 277 9.01 15.41 11.73
CA LEU A 277 10.15 15.94 10.98
C LEU A 277 10.90 14.82 10.23
N ILE A 278 11.21 13.73 10.93
CA ILE A 278 11.86 12.56 10.32
C ILE A 278 10.97 11.99 9.22
N ALA A 279 9.65 11.83 9.47
CA ALA A 279 8.73 11.30 8.47
C ALA A 279 8.65 12.18 7.21
N MET A 280 8.63 13.50 7.39
CA MET A 280 8.57 14.48 6.30
C MET A 280 9.85 14.48 5.46
N LEU A 281 11.01 14.33 6.09
CA LEU A 281 12.31 14.42 5.42
C LEU A 281 12.80 13.09 4.86
N THR A 282 12.33 11.94 5.36
CA THR A 282 12.85 10.61 4.98
C THR A 282 11.80 9.67 4.40
N GLY A 283 10.51 9.94 4.61
CA GLY A 283 9.41 9.12 4.11
C GLY A 283 9.29 7.78 4.84
N MET A 284 10.02 7.60 5.94
CA MET A 284 9.95 6.42 6.80
C MET A 284 8.53 6.17 7.32
N ARG A 285 8.17 4.90 7.51
CA ARG A 285 6.87 4.57 8.12
C ARG A 285 6.91 4.99 9.59
N VAL A 286 5.80 5.52 10.11
CA VAL A 286 5.71 5.96 11.51
C VAL A 286 6.19 4.92 12.52
N ASN A 287 5.84 3.64 12.33
CA ASN A 287 6.29 2.59 13.23
C ASN A 287 7.78 2.27 13.08
N GLU A 288 8.36 2.43 11.88
CA GLU A 288 9.81 2.30 11.68
C GLU A 288 10.54 3.37 12.49
N ILE A 289 10.07 4.62 12.46
CA ILE A 289 10.65 5.74 13.24
C ILE A 289 10.47 5.53 14.74
N CYS A 290 9.24 5.20 15.16
CA CYS A 290 8.88 5.10 16.57
C CYS A 290 9.52 3.92 17.30
N GLN A 291 9.96 2.88 16.57
CA GLN A 291 10.61 1.71 17.13
C GLN A 291 12.15 1.78 17.06
N LEU A 292 12.73 2.91 16.66
CA LEU A 292 14.17 3.06 16.63
C LEU A 292 14.74 3.00 18.05
N PHE A 293 15.82 2.25 18.18
CA PHE A 293 16.72 2.28 19.33
C PHE A 293 17.73 3.41 19.14
N ARG A 294 18.31 3.90 20.24
CA ARG A 294 19.41 4.87 20.14
C ARG A 294 20.56 4.33 19.27
N LYS A 295 20.86 3.03 19.40
CA LYS A 295 21.85 2.30 18.60
C LYS A 295 21.48 2.09 17.12
N ASP A 296 20.23 2.37 16.73
CA ASP A 296 19.83 2.36 15.32
C ASP A 296 20.25 3.65 14.61
N VAL A 297 20.68 4.68 15.34
CA VAL A 297 21.18 5.93 14.76
C VAL A 297 22.69 5.97 14.88
N ARG A 298 23.39 5.74 13.76
CA ARG A 298 24.85 5.62 13.75
C ARG A 298 25.45 6.18 12.48
N VAL A 299 26.73 6.53 12.57
CA VAL A 299 27.53 6.94 11.41
C VAL A 299 27.98 5.69 10.67
N GLU A 300 27.71 5.67 9.38
CA GLU A 300 28.18 4.66 8.43
C GLU A 300 29.30 5.26 7.59
N ARG A 301 30.43 4.55 7.50
CA ARG A 301 31.55 4.91 6.64
C ARG A 301 31.43 4.13 5.33
N VAL A 302 31.22 4.85 4.24
CA VAL A 302 31.01 4.27 2.91
C VAL A 302 31.91 4.94 1.90
N ARG A 303 32.26 4.23 0.81
CA ARG A 303 32.93 4.83 -0.34
C ARG A 303 31.95 4.99 -1.48
N ASP A 304 32.01 6.13 -2.18
CA ASP A 304 31.23 6.32 -3.40
C ASP A 304 31.87 5.59 -4.61
N THR A 305 31.23 5.71 -5.77
CA THR A 305 31.69 5.10 -7.02
C THR A 305 33.04 5.65 -7.50
N LYS A 306 33.48 6.80 -6.97
CA LYS A 306 34.78 7.42 -7.25
C LYS A 306 35.84 7.06 -6.19
N GLY A 307 35.49 6.25 -5.20
CA GLY A 307 36.38 5.82 -4.13
C GLY A 307 36.54 6.81 -2.96
N VAL A 308 35.77 7.91 -2.94
CA VAL A 308 35.81 8.91 -1.86
C VAL A 308 35.10 8.36 -0.63
N GLU A 309 35.73 8.44 0.54
CA GLU A 309 35.12 8.03 1.82
C GLU A 309 34.17 9.11 2.36
N HIS A 310 32.97 8.70 2.73
CA HIS A 310 31.92 9.51 3.31
C HIS A 310 31.52 8.95 4.67
N ALA A 311 31.26 9.83 5.63
CA ALA A 311 30.71 9.49 6.94
C ALA A 311 29.27 10.00 7.04
N ILE A 312 28.29 9.10 7.00
CA ILE A 312 26.88 9.44 6.89
C ILE A 312 26.14 8.97 8.14
N LEU A 313 25.54 9.89 8.90
CA LEU A 313 24.63 9.52 9.99
C LEU A 313 23.36 8.91 9.40
N CYS A 314 22.97 7.72 9.85
CA CYS A 314 21.87 6.95 9.28
C CYS A 314 20.92 6.42 10.35
N PHE A 315 19.65 6.29 9.97
CA PHE A 315 18.68 5.42 10.64
C PHE A 315 18.80 4.00 10.09
N GLU A 316 19.03 3.02 10.96
CA GLU A 316 18.96 1.60 10.63
C GLU A 316 17.55 1.07 10.85
N VAL A 317 16.86 0.74 9.76
CA VAL A 317 15.59 0.02 9.81
C VAL A 317 15.89 -1.47 9.81
N THR A 318 15.67 -2.13 10.95
CA THR A 318 16.04 -3.54 11.14
C THR A 318 15.03 -4.29 12.04
N PRO A 319 14.89 -5.62 11.91
CA PRO A 319 14.11 -6.43 12.85
C PRO A 319 14.97 -7.04 13.98
N HIS A 320 16.27 -6.73 14.04
CA HIS A 320 17.23 -7.49 14.87
C HIS A 320 17.17 -7.18 16.37
N ARG A 321 16.61 -6.03 16.77
CA ARG A 321 16.49 -5.70 18.20
C ARG A 321 15.14 -6.12 18.75
N LYS A 322 15.12 -6.39 20.06
CA LYS A 322 13.95 -6.92 20.76
C LYS A 322 12.71 -6.06 20.48
N ASN A 323 11.60 -6.73 20.11
CA ASN A 323 10.31 -6.13 19.80
C ASN A 323 10.26 -5.21 18.55
N GLN A 324 11.33 -5.08 17.77
CA GLN A 324 11.24 -4.45 16.46
C GLN A 324 10.53 -5.36 15.47
N ARG A 325 9.72 -4.76 14.59
CA ARG A 325 9.04 -5.49 13.53
C ARG A 325 9.11 -4.71 12.24
N LEU A 326 9.47 -5.41 11.17
CA LEU A 326 9.37 -4.90 9.81
C LEU A 326 8.13 -5.47 9.15
N LYS A 327 7.51 -4.67 8.28
CA LYS A 327 6.33 -5.09 7.52
C LYS A 327 6.67 -6.24 6.56
N THR A 328 7.86 -6.21 5.97
CA THR A 328 8.39 -7.22 5.06
C THR A 328 9.89 -7.40 5.32
N PRO A 329 10.49 -8.56 4.96
CA PRO A 329 11.94 -8.76 5.03
C PRO A 329 12.71 -7.71 4.22
N TYR A 330 12.18 -7.32 3.06
CA TYR A 330 12.78 -6.32 2.16
C TYR A 330 12.80 -4.88 2.71
N ALA A 331 12.14 -4.62 3.83
CA ALA A 331 12.14 -3.28 4.43
C ALA A 331 13.45 -2.94 5.17
N GLN A 332 14.34 -3.92 5.40
CA GLN A 332 15.62 -3.69 6.09
C GLN A 332 16.54 -2.82 5.22
N ARG A 333 16.99 -1.68 5.77
CA ARG A 333 17.79 -0.68 5.04
C ARG A 333 18.42 0.36 5.97
N LEU A 334 19.41 1.07 5.45
CA LEU A 334 19.95 2.29 6.03
C LEU A 334 19.30 3.49 5.33
N ILE A 335 18.99 4.53 6.11
CA ILE A 335 18.36 5.75 5.61
C ILE A 335 19.18 6.94 6.11
N PRO A 336 19.78 7.75 5.23
CA PRO A 336 20.52 8.93 5.64
C PRO A 336 19.69 9.89 6.48
N VAL A 337 20.29 10.45 7.53
CA VAL A 337 19.71 11.56 8.29
C VAL A 337 19.89 12.84 7.47
N HIS A 338 18.77 13.46 7.11
CA HIS A 338 18.76 14.70 6.33
C HIS A 338 19.39 15.87 7.12
N SER A 339 20.16 16.72 6.44
CA SER A 339 20.93 17.84 7.00
C SER A 339 20.05 18.83 7.77
N MET A 340 18.79 19.02 7.35
CA MET A 340 17.82 19.84 8.07
C MET A 340 17.57 19.34 9.50
N LEU A 341 17.57 18.03 9.76
CA LEU A 341 17.44 17.51 11.13
C LEU A 341 18.65 17.92 11.98
N LEU A 342 19.85 17.86 11.41
CA LEU A 342 21.08 18.27 12.08
C LEU A 342 21.07 19.77 12.39
N LYS A 343 20.64 20.61 11.43
CA LYS A 343 20.47 22.06 11.62
C LYS A 343 19.49 22.38 12.75
N LEU A 344 18.43 21.57 12.89
CA LEU A 344 17.44 21.68 13.96
C LEU A 344 17.91 21.13 15.31
N GLY A 345 19.15 20.64 15.44
CA GLY A 345 19.71 20.17 16.71
C GLY A 345 19.41 18.70 17.01
N PHE A 346 19.22 17.86 15.98
CA PHE A 346 19.00 16.42 16.20
C PHE A 346 20.19 15.74 16.87
N GLN A 347 21.41 16.19 16.59
CA GLN A 347 22.62 15.68 17.25
C GLN A 347 22.61 15.99 18.75
N ASP A 348 22.27 17.22 19.15
CA ASP A 348 22.13 17.63 20.55
C ASP A 348 21.09 16.74 21.27
N TYR A 349 20.02 16.32 20.59
CA TYR A 349 19.06 15.35 21.13
C TYR A 349 19.65 13.94 21.30
N LEU A 350 20.47 13.46 20.36
CA LEU A 350 21.15 12.17 20.50
C LEU A 350 22.13 12.18 21.68
N GLU A 351 22.82 13.30 21.90
CA GLU A 351 23.73 13.49 23.03
C GLU A 351 23.00 13.50 24.37
N ASP A 352 21.81 14.13 24.46
CA ASP A 352 20.96 14.03 25.65
C ASP A 352 20.53 12.59 25.93
N LEU A 353 20.22 11.80 24.89
CA LEU A 353 19.88 10.38 25.05
C LEU A 353 21.09 9.56 25.51
N ASP A 354 22.29 9.85 25.02
CA ASP A 354 23.52 9.17 25.43
C ASP A 354 23.86 9.50 26.89
N ARG A 355 23.74 10.79 27.28
CA ARG A 355 23.91 11.24 28.67
C ARG A 355 22.96 10.52 29.64
N LEU A 356 21.74 10.26 29.19
CA LEU A 356 20.71 9.59 29.98
C LEU A 356 20.68 8.06 29.79
N GLU A 357 21.66 7.49 29.06
CA GLU A 357 21.77 6.06 28.76
C GLU A 357 20.48 5.45 28.15
N ALA A 358 19.77 6.24 27.36
CA ALA A 358 18.48 5.84 26.80
C ALA A 358 18.63 4.73 25.76
N VAL A 359 17.92 3.61 25.97
CA VAL A 359 17.91 2.47 25.04
C VAL A 359 17.17 2.77 23.75
N HIS A 360 16.03 3.46 23.86
CA HIS A 360 15.16 3.79 22.71
C HIS A 360 15.42 5.22 22.23
N LEU A 361 15.29 5.45 20.92
CA LEU A 361 15.38 6.81 20.35
C LEU A 361 14.24 7.71 20.86
N PHE A 362 13.10 7.12 21.21
CA PHE A 362 11.94 7.84 21.75
C PHE A 362 11.42 7.19 23.05
N PRO A 363 12.03 7.48 24.20
CA PRO A 363 11.56 6.97 25.49
C PRO A 363 10.10 7.36 25.80
N GLY A 364 9.39 6.45 26.47
CA GLY A 364 8.00 6.66 26.92
C GLY A 364 6.91 6.40 25.86
N LEU A 365 7.27 5.98 24.64
CA LEU A 365 6.29 5.41 23.70
C LEU A 365 5.80 4.04 24.18
N ASN A 366 4.54 3.71 23.90
CA ASN A 366 3.93 2.44 24.28
C ASN A 366 4.24 1.34 23.26
N TRP A 367 4.99 0.32 23.66
CA TRP A 367 5.40 -0.80 22.82
C TRP A 367 4.42 -1.99 22.79
N SER A 368 3.24 -1.87 23.41
CA SER A 368 2.22 -2.92 23.42
C SER A 368 1.40 -2.97 22.12
N GLY A 369 0.79 -4.13 21.85
CA GLY A 369 -0.14 -4.30 20.73
C GLY A 369 0.54 -4.20 19.37
N ASP A 370 0.05 -3.28 18.53
CA ASP A 370 0.49 -3.09 17.13
C ASP A 370 1.79 -2.26 17.00
N GLY A 371 2.45 -1.93 18.12
CA GLY A 371 3.73 -1.21 18.17
C GLY A 371 3.62 0.29 18.51
N PRO A 372 4.78 0.95 18.73
CA PRO A 372 4.84 2.33 19.24
C PRO A 372 4.31 3.38 18.27
N GLY A 373 4.19 3.07 16.97
CA GLY A 373 3.66 4.00 15.97
C GLY A 373 2.16 4.30 16.10
N ARG A 374 1.37 3.47 16.80
CA ARG A 374 -0.09 3.64 16.90
C ARG A 374 -0.46 4.92 17.64
N ALA A 375 0.13 5.15 18.82
CA ALA A 375 -0.12 6.35 19.61
C ALA A 375 0.27 7.62 18.84
N MET A 376 1.41 7.57 18.12
CA MET A 376 1.86 8.68 17.29
C MET A 376 0.92 8.95 16.12
N THR A 377 0.44 7.92 15.45
CA THR A 377 -0.53 8.06 14.35
C THR A 377 -1.83 8.69 14.84
N GLN A 378 -2.34 8.25 15.99
CA GLN A 378 -3.56 8.78 16.59
C GLN A 378 -3.39 10.25 16.99
N TRP A 379 -2.31 10.57 17.71
CA TRP A 379 -2.02 11.96 18.11
C TRP A 379 -1.85 12.86 16.88
N PHE A 380 -1.05 12.45 15.89
CA PHE A 380 -0.79 13.27 14.72
C PHE A 380 -2.07 13.54 13.94
N ASN A 381 -2.82 12.50 13.56
CA ASN A 381 -3.98 12.66 12.69
C ASN A 381 -5.14 13.39 13.39
N ALA A 382 -5.42 13.07 14.65
CA ALA A 382 -6.56 13.63 15.36
C ALA A 382 -6.28 15.01 15.97
N LYS A 383 -5.13 15.18 16.63
CA LYS A 383 -4.79 16.41 17.34
C LYS A 383 -3.95 17.35 16.49
N HIS A 384 -2.76 16.92 16.08
CA HIS A 384 -1.79 17.82 15.46
C HIS A 384 -2.21 18.32 14.06
N ARG A 385 -2.69 17.42 13.22
CA ARG A 385 -3.11 17.70 11.84
C ARG A 385 -4.50 18.33 11.79
N ARG A 386 -5.50 17.68 12.40
CA ARG A 386 -6.90 18.08 12.29
C ARG A 386 -7.25 19.24 13.21
N GLN A 387 -7.15 19.05 14.53
CA GLN A 387 -7.58 20.06 15.51
C GLN A 387 -6.66 21.27 15.57
N GLU A 388 -5.35 21.05 15.62
CA GLU A 388 -4.38 22.13 15.72
C GLU A 388 -4.18 22.75 14.33
N ALA A 389 -3.69 21.98 13.34
CA ALA A 389 -3.33 22.52 12.03
C ALA A 389 -4.50 22.89 11.11
N GLY A 390 -5.73 22.54 11.46
CA GLY A 390 -6.92 22.89 10.67
C GLY A 390 -7.03 22.10 9.36
N ILE A 391 -6.22 21.06 9.17
CA ILE A 391 -6.23 20.24 7.96
C ILE A 391 -7.25 19.11 8.17
N ASP A 392 -8.54 19.43 7.96
CA ASP A 392 -9.66 18.49 8.07
C ASP A 392 -9.94 17.74 6.76
N VAL A 393 -8.89 17.19 6.18
CA VAL A 393 -8.97 16.32 5.00
C VAL A 393 -8.72 14.88 5.44
N PRO A 394 -9.72 13.96 5.40
CA PRO A 394 -9.58 12.60 5.92
C PRO A 394 -8.47 11.77 5.24
N THR A 395 -8.18 12.05 3.96
CA THR A 395 -7.16 11.34 3.17
C THR A 395 -5.74 11.74 3.54
N LYS A 396 -5.53 12.97 4.04
CA LYS A 396 -4.22 13.47 4.48
C LYS A 396 -3.87 12.89 5.84
N THR A 397 -2.98 11.92 5.93
CA THR A 397 -2.54 11.31 7.20
C THR A 397 -1.04 11.51 7.38
N LEU A 398 -0.47 11.13 8.52
CA LEU A 398 1.00 11.11 8.68
C LEU A 398 1.69 10.36 7.53
N HIS A 399 1.08 9.28 7.02
CA HIS A 399 1.63 8.53 5.89
C HIS A 399 1.70 9.34 4.58
N CYS A 400 0.96 10.44 4.47
CA CYS A 400 1.05 11.32 3.30
C CYS A 400 2.39 12.05 3.20
N PHE A 401 3.19 12.16 4.26
CA PHE A 401 4.58 12.63 4.13
C PHE A 401 5.40 11.77 3.16
N ARG A 402 5.21 10.45 3.20
CA ARG A 402 5.85 9.54 2.24
C ARG A 402 5.33 9.74 0.83
N HIS A 403 4.04 9.99 0.65
CA HIS A 403 3.47 10.31 -0.67
C HIS A 403 4.01 11.65 -1.19
N THR A 404 4.14 12.66 -0.33
CA THR A 404 4.77 13.94 -0.65
C THR A 404 6.19 13.73 -1.13
N ILE A 405 7.03 13.00 -0.40
CA ILE A 405 8.41 12.71 -0.84
C ILE A 405 8.44 11.98 -2.18
N ASN A 406 7.63 10.94 -2.38
CA ASN A 406 7.60 10.24 -3.66
C ASN A 406 7.18 11.16 -4.81
N THR A 407 6.23 12.08 -4.56
CA THR A 407 5.80 13.07 -5.55
C THR A 407 6.90 14.10 -5.85
N LEU A 408 7.64 14.55 -4.83
CA LEU A 408 8.77 15.46 -5.02
C LEU A 408 9.92 14.78 -5.77
N ALA A 409 10.21 13.53 -5.43
CA ALA A 409 11.24 12.73 -6.08
C ALA A 409 10.93 12.50 -7.58
N ASP A 410 9.69 12.14 -7.89
CA ASP A 410 9.19 12.01 -9.27
C ASP A 410 9.36 13.33 -10.05
N ARG A 411 8.94 14.45 -9.46
CA ARG A 411 9.09 15.80 -10.06
C ARG A 411 10.55 16.23 -10.24
N CYS A 412 11.46 15.74 -9.41
CA CYS A 412 12.90 16.00 -9.52
C CYS A 412 13.62 14.94 -10.37
N SER A 413 12.88 14.02 -11.01
CA SER A 413 13.41 12.92 -11.82
C SER A 413 14.43 12.05 -11.06
N ILE A 414 14.22 11.86 -9.75
CA ILE A 414 15.03 10.94 -8.95
C ILE A 414 14.73 9.51 -9.42
N PRO A 415 15.75 8.71 -9.77
CA PRO A 415 15.53 7.33 -10.22
C PRO A 415 14.73 6.48 -9.24
N ASP A 416 13.80 5.70 -9.78
CA ASP A 416 12.95 4.77 -9.02
C ASP A 416 13.76 3.74 -8.20
N SER A 417 14.96 3.37 -8.67
CA SER A 417 15.87 2.47 -7.95
C SER A 417 16.34 3.05 -6.61
N ILE A 418 16.64 4.36 -6.58
CA ILE A 418 17.02 5.08 -5.37
C ILE A 418 15.82 5.19 -4.44
N MET A 419 14.67 5.61 -4.99
CA MET A 419 13.44 5.73 -4.19
C MET A 419 12.99 4.37 -3.65
N THR A 420 13.13 3.29 -4.39
CA THR A 420 12.84 1.91 -3.94
C THR A 420 13.76 1.50 -2.79
N SER A 421 15.04 1.83 -2.90
CA SER A 421 16.05 1.60 -1.84
C SER A 421 15.72 2.37 -0.57
N LEU A 422 15.36 3.66 -0.66
CA LEU A 422 14.93 4.50 0.46
C LEU A 422 13.59 4.07 1.07
N ASN A 423 12.69 3.58 0.23
CA ASN A 423 11.34 3.19 0.63
C ASN A 423 11.28 1.78 1.23
N GLY A 424 12.27 0.92 0.96
CA GLY A 424 12.23 -0.49 1.34
C GLY A 424 11.01 -1.20 0.74
N HIS A 425 10.70 -0.91 -0.53
CA HIS A 425 9.75 -1.71 -1.28
C HIS A 425 10.44 -3.01 -1.72
N ALA A 426 9.68 -4.10 -1.76
CA ALA A 426 10.17 -5.28 -2.48
C ALA A 426 10.24 -4.89 -3.96
N ASP A 427 11.33 -5.23 -4.63
CA ASP A 427 11.38 -5.19 -6.09
C ASP A 427 10.17 -5.99 -6.57
N GLY A 428 9.31 -5.36 -7.38
CA GLY A 428 7.96 -5.85 -7.65
C GLY A 428 7.90 -7.31 -8.12
N GLU A 429 6.69 -7.86 -8.20
CA GLU A 429 6.44 -9.23 -8.65
C GLU A 429 7.01 -9.56 -10.04
N GLY A 430 7.47 -8.57 -10.83
CA GLY A 430 8.21 -8.79 -12.06
C GLY A 430 9.60 -9.39 -11.84
N VAL A 431 9.81 -10.61 -12.32
CA VAL A 431 11.09 -11.35 -12.37
C VAL A 431 12.25 -10.52 -12.97
N ARG A 432 11.95 -9.48 -13.79
CA ARG A 432 12.95 -8.59 -14.41
C ARG A 432 13.58 -7.55 -13.48
N ALA A 433 12.90 -7.08 -12.44
CA ALA A 433 13.46 -6.09 -11.50
C ALA A 433 14.42 -6.72 -10.48
N ARG A 434 14.33 -8.03 -10.26
CA ARG A 434 15.05 -8.75 -9.19
C ARG A 434 16.54 -8.98 -9.48
N THR A 435 16.97 -8.85 -10.74
CA THR A 435 18.28 -9.41 -11.17
C THR A 435 19.21 -8.39 -11.84
N TYR A 436 18.71 -7.23 -12.30
CA TYR A 436 19.47 -6.35 -13.19
C TYR A 436 19.80 -4.95 -12.64
N VAL A 437 19.14 -4.48 -11.57
CA VAL A 437 19.41 -3.15 -11.01
C VAL A 437 20.04 -3.30 -9.63
N ALA A 438 21.29 -2.89 -9.50
CA ALA A 438 21.95 -2.83 -8.20
C ALA A 438 21.19 -1.87 -7.27
N ARG A 439 21.09 -2.22 -5.98
CA ARG A 439 20.54 -1.30 -4.97
C ARG A 439 21.35 0.00 -4.98
N ALA A 440 20.65 1.12 -4.85
CA ALA A 440 21.31 2.41 -4.75
C ALA A 440 22.24 2.44 -3.53
N THR A 441 23.39 3.06 -3.70
CA THR A 441 24.35 3.30 -2.63
C THR A 441 23.78 4.27 -1.61
N LEU A 442 24.34 4.25 -0.40
CA LEU A 442 23.95 5.16 0.67
C LEU A 442 24.22 6.64 0.30
N VAL A 443 25.30 6.89 -0.45
CA VAL A 443 25.66 8.22 -0.94
C VAL A 443 24.62 8.73 -1.94
N GLU A 444 24.23 7.91 -2.92
CA GLU A 444 23.15 8.26 -3.87
C GLU A 444 21.83 8.53 -3.16
N CYS A 445 21.51 7.73 -2.14
CA CYS A 445 20.33 7.93 -1.29
C CYS A 445 20.39 9.27 -0.54
N GLN A 446 21.57 9.65 -0.02
CA GLN A 446 21.75 10.92 0.69
C GLN A 446 21.61 12.09 -0.27
N THR A 447 22.32 12.07 -1.40
CA THR A 447 22.22 13.11 -2.43
C THR A 447 20.79 13.29 -2.91
N ALA A 448 20.06 12.20 -3.15
CA ALA A 448 18.67 12.26 -3.59
C ALA A 448 17.77 12.95 -2.56
N ILE A 449 17.80 12.55 -1.29
CA ILE A 449 16.97 13.16 -0.25
C ILE A 449 17.33 14.64 -0.05
N GLU A 450 18.62 14.99 -0.02
CA GLU A 450 19.07 16.38 0.15
C GLU A 450 18.69 17.29 -1.03
N SER A 451 18.54 16.72 -2.24
CA SER A 451 18.15 17.48 -3.44
C SER A 451 16.66 17.81 -3.51
N LEU A 452 15.81 17.18 -2.68
CA LEU A 452 14.37 17.41 -2.73
C LEU A 452 14.02 18.83 -2.23
N PRO A 453 13.14 19.55 -2.93
CA PRO A 453 12.78 20.92 -2.58
C PRO A 453 11.78 20.94 -1.41
N PHE A 454 12.28 20.72 -0.20
CA PHE A 454 11.49 20.87 1.02
C PHE A 454 11.23 22.34 1.31
N PRO A 455 10.03 22.71 1.79
CA PRO A 455 9.75 24.09 2.16
C PRO A 455 10.59 24.51 3.37
N THR A 456 10.92 25.80 3.42
CA THR A 456 11.64 26.36 4.58
C THR A 456 10.77 26.22 5.84
N LEU A 457 11.30 25.52 6.83
CA LEU A 457 10.61 25.29 8.10
C LEU A 457 11.00 26.37 9.12
N ALA A 458 10.02 27.11 9.63
CA ALA A 458 10.19 28.04 10.75
C ALA A 458 10.20 27.29 12.11
N VAL A 459 11.01 26.24 12.21
CA VAL A 459 11.08 25.37 13.38
C VAL A 459 12.22 25.84 14.29
N PRO A 460 11.96 26.07 15.59
CA PRO A 460 13.03 26.46 16.52
C PRO A 460 14.03 25.30 16.66
N ARG A 461 15.32 25.63 16.71
CA ARG A 461 16.37 24.65 17.02
C ARG A 461 16.10 24.03 18.39
N TYR A 462 16.26 22.71 18.48
CA TYR A 462 16.26 21.97 19.73
C TYR A 462 17.32 22.52 20.69
N LYS A 463 16.98 22.61 21.97
CA LYS A 463 17.92 23.02 23.03
C LYS A 463 18.30 21.80 23.85
N THR A 464 19.60 21.63 24.12
CA THR A 464 20.11 20.59 25.02
C THR A 464 19.34 20.60 26.35
N GLY A 465 18.88 19.43 26.77
CA GLY A 465 18.08 19.24 27.98
C GLY A 465 16.60 19.66 27.87
N GLN A 466 16.11 20.10 26.71
CA GLN A 466 14.72 20.58 26.54
C GLN A 466 13.67 19.55 26.99
N TYR A 467 13.95 18.25 26.89
CA TYR A 467 13.03 17.18 27.32
C TYR A 467 13.54 16.38 28.53
N ASP A 468 14.54 16.86 29.27
CA ASP A 468 15.17 16.10 30.38
C ASP A 468 14.17 15.58 31.40
N ALA A 469 13.26 16.43 31.86
CA ALA A 469 12.25 16.05 32.85
C ALA A 469 11.36 14.90 32.34
N TYR A 470 10.94 14.96 31.07
CA TYR A 470 10.17 13.91 30.44
C TYR A 470 10.99 12.63 30.25
N LEU A 471 12.23 12.75 29.76
CA LEU A 471 13.10 11.62 29.48
C LEU A 471 13.44 10.85 30.77
N LYS A 472 13.86 11.56 31.83
CA LYS A 472 14.15 10.96 33.15
C LYS A 472 12.94 10.19 33.69
N HIS A 473 11.75 10.80 33.65
CA HIS A 473 10.52 10.12 34.07
C HIS A 473 10.21 8.90 33.19
N ALA A 474 10.36 9.00 31.87
CA ALA A 474 10.08 7.91 30.94
C ALA A 474 11.04 6.73 31.12
N LEU A 475 12.32 6.99 31.38
CA LEU A 475 13.35 5.97 31.62
C LEU A 475 13.12 5.28 32.96
N SER A 476 12.89 6.04 34.03
CA SER A 476 12.55 5.48 35.35
C SER A 476 11.29 4.61 35.30
N ALA A 477 10.26 5.03 34.57
CA ALA A 477 9.06 4.22 34.37
C ALA A 477 9.34 2.90 33.63
N ALA A 478 10.24 2.91 32.63
CA ALA A 478 10.61 1.72 31.87
C ALA A 478 11.46 0.74 32.70
N GLU A 479 12.37 1.25 33.53
CA GLU A 479 13.13 0.47 34.51
C GLU A 479 12.20 -0.19 35.53
N HIS A 480 11.25 0.58 36.07
CA HIS A 480 10.29 0.05 37.02
C HIS A 480 9.45 -1.08 36.38
N GLU A 481 8.95 -0.89 35.16
CA GLU A 481 8.21 -1.92 34.43
C GLU A 481 9.07 -3.18 34.20
N THR A 482 10.35 -2.99 33.87
CA THR A 482 11.30 -4.10 33.68
C THR A 482 11.53 -4.87 34.98
N ASN A 483 11.68 -4.17 36.10
CA ASN A 483 11.86 -4.76 37.42
C ASN A 483 10.60 -5.49 37.90
N GLN A 484 9.40 -4.94 37.67
CA GLN A 484 8.15 -5.63 37.99
C GLN A 484 8.00 -6.94 37.19
N ARG A 485 8.35 -6.92 35.90
CA ARG A 485 8.34 -8.13 35.04
C ARG A 485 9.31 -9.19 35.53
N LYS A 486 10.54 -8.79 35.91
CA LYS A 486 11.53 -9.71 36.49
C LYS A 486 11.04 -10.31 37.81
N ALA A 487 10.32 -9.53 38.61
CA ALA A 487 9.75 -9.96 39.88
C ALA A 487 8.43 -10.77 39.75
N GLY A 488 7.99 -11.12 38.54
CA GLY A 488 6.75 -11.88 38.31
C GLY A 488 5.46 -11.14 38.67
N LYS A 489 5.51 -9.83 38.98
CA LYS A 489 4.33 -9.04 39.33
C LYS A 489 3.59 -8.62 38.05
N PRO A 490 2.23 -8.67 38.03
CA PRO A 490 1.47 -8.22 36.87
C PRO A 490 1.68 -6.72 36.66
N VAL A 491 2.23 -6.36 35.50
CA VAL A 491 2.37 -4.96 35.10
C VAL A 491 0.97 -4.37 34.92
N ALA A 492 0.63 -3.36 35.73
CA ALA A 492 -0.64 -2.65 35.61
C ALA A 492 -0.78 -2.04 34.21
N ARG A 493 -1.75 -2.52 33.41
CA ARG A 493 -2.10 -1.88 32.15
C ARG A 493 -2.58 -0.46 32.47
N LYS A 494 -1.83 0.57 32.08
CA LYS A 494 -2.31 1.95 32.06
C LYS A 494 -3.56 2.00 31.16
N ARG A 495 -4.75 1.87 31.74
CA ARG A 495 -5.99 2.27 31.10
C ARG A 495 -5.83 3.77 30.82
N GLY A 496 -5.92 4.16 29.55
CA GLY A 496 -5.96 5.58 29.19
C GLY A 496 -7.03 6.26 30.03
N ARG A 497 -6.67 7.38 30.67
CA ARG A 497 -7.61 8.19 31.43
C ARG A 497 -8.80 8.50 30.52
N PRO A 498 -10.04 8.11 30.86
CA PRO A 498 -11.19 8.56 30.09
C PRO A 498 -11.22 10.08 30.22
N THR A 499 -11.22 10.76 29.07
CA THR A 499 -11.58 12.18 28.99
C THR A 499 -12.94 12.32 29.66
N LYS A 500 -12.99 13.06 30.79
CA LYS A 500 -14.24 13.53 31.37
C LYS A 500 -15.04 14.21 30.24
N CYS A 501 -16.15 13.60 29.83
CA CYS A 501 -17.20 14.35 29.16
C CYS A 501 -17.67 15.40 30.18
N SER A 502 -17.57 16.67 29.81
CA SER A 502 -18.22 17.75 30.52
C SER A 502 -19.72 17.53 30.42
N GLU A 503 -20.35 17.22 31.55
CA GLU A 503 -21.78 17.42 31.74
C GLU A 503 -22.05 18.92 31.62
N SER A 504 -22.76 19.32 30.57
CA SER A 504 -23.51 20.57 30.53
C SER A 504 -24.89 20.27 29.93
N SER A 505 -25.75 19.65 30.72
CA SER A 505 -27.18 19.57 30.44
C SER A 505 -27.83 20.90 30.84
N ALA A 506 -27.96 21.82 29.88
CA ALA A 506 -28.95 22.88 29.98
C ALA A 506 -30.34 22.29 29.67
N PRO A 507 -31.40 22.64 30.42
CA PRO A 507 -32.72 22.04 30.23
C PRO A 507 -33.40 22.56 28.95
N ALA A 508 -34.03 21.63 28.24
CA ALA A 508 -34.76 21.85 26.99
C ALA A 508 -35.94 22.82 27.18
N ARG A 509 -36.08 23.79 26.27
CA ARG A 509 -37.33 24.52 26.04
C ARG A 509 -38.28 23.63 25.23
N PRO A 510 -39.56 23.51 25.60
CA PRO A 510 -40.53 22.77 24.81
C PRO A 510 -40.94 23.59 23.57
N LEU A 511 -40.92 22.93 22.41
CA LEU A 511 -41.55 23.38 21.17
C LEU A 511 -43.05 23.10 21.27
N THR A 512 -43.88 24.14 21.20
CA THR A 512 -45.31 24.04 20.95
C THR A 512 -45.56 23.86 19.45
N PRO A 513 -46.37 22.88 19.02
CA PRO A 513 -46.94 22.85 17.68
C PRO A 513 -48.29 23.60 17.65
N PRO A 514 -48.81 23.96 16.45
CA PRO A 514 -49.99 24.82 16.31
C PRO A 514 -51.28 24.23 16.88
#